data_AF-A0A7D5I8T9-F1
#
_entry.id   AF-A0A7D5I8T9-F1
#
_cell.length_a   1.000
_cell.length_b   1.000
_cell.length_c   1.000
_cell.angle_alpha   90.00
_cell.angle_beta   90.00
_cell.angle_gamma   90.00
#
_symmetry.space_group_name_H-M   'P 1'
#
loop_
_entity.id
_entity.type
_entity.pdbx_description
1 polymer ?
#
loop_
_entity_poly.entity_id
_entity_poly.type
_entity_poly.pdbx_seq_one_letter_code
_entity_poly.pdbx_strand_id
1 'polypeptide(L)'
;MKKQLPIGIQTFAKLRENNDYYYVDKTQKIIELINASEFIFLSRPRRFGKSLTLDTIAELFSANKPLFKDLYAEKNWDWDKKYPVIRLSFGTNVTFDDKRLVQIINEKLEELEEIHNISAKPHLSEAARFQRIIKHIHNQTGQKVVVLIDEYDKPILDNLSNPEQSLLARNRLRDFYSVLKENDAFLRFAMLTGVSKFSKINLFSGLNNLYDATLDKQFSALCGYTQSELENVFSPELSGVNLIELKNWYNGYNWSGECVYNPFDVLFYFQTRIYQPYWFETGSPTFLIDKLINEKVDLGRITQQISDNHLLSRFDVGDISPIALMFQTGYLTINQQVERLGKVGYTLKFPNKEVQQSLSELLLRRFLHKQDAGLELNAYLYDALIQHDVARMQLVLKAFFASIPHDWHRNNQIAYYEGYWASVFYAYFASLGFPIITEDATSVGNIDMTLLVNNHVYIFEFKVVGKEVKESPLGLALAQIIDRDYAKKYQGQGKTIYQIGVEFNKDSREVAFEVKVLD
;
A
#
# COMPACT_ATOMS: atom_id res chain seq x y z
N MET A 1 -14.82 -28.34 8.96
CA MET A 1 -15.83 -27.60 9.75
C MET A 1 -15.47 -26.13 9.75
N LYS A 2 -16.45 -25.23 9.79
CA LYS A 2 -16.18 -23.80 9.85
C LYS A 2 -15.60 -23.41 11.21
N LYS A 3 -14.70 -22.44 11.20
CA LYS A 3 -14.07 -21.82 12.37
C LYS A 3 -14.47 -20.34 12.46
N GLN A 4 -14.19 -19.71 13.59
CA GLN A 4 -14.36 -18.28 13.74
C GLN A 4 -13.31 -17.53 12.90
N LEU A 5 -13.72 -16.42 12.29
CA LEU A 5 -12.84 -15.55 11.52
C LEU A 5 -12.07 -14.63 12.49
N PRO A 6 -10.71 -14.62 12.46
CA PRO A 6 -9.89 -13.87 13.41
C PRO A 6 -9.80 -12.36 13.13
N ILE A 7 -10.94 -11.72 12.89
CA ILE A 7 -10.99 -10.30 12.53
C ILE A 7 -10.52 -9.44 13.72
N GLY A 8 -9.45 -8.68 13.51
CA GLY A 8 -8.89 -7.78 14.53
C GLY A 8 -8.11 -8.47 15.65
N ILE A 9 -7.94 -9.79 15.61
CA ILE A 9 -7.14 -10.52 16.60
C ILE A 9 -5.67 -10.44 16.24
N GLN A 10 -4.87 -9.86 17.14
CA GLN A 10 -3.42 -9.71 16.97
C GLN A 10 -2.60 -10.55 17.96
N THR A 11 -3.27 -11.18 18.93
CA THR A 11 -2.65 -12.05 19.94
C THR A 11 -2.70 -13.49 19.44
N PHE A 12 -1.54 -14.09 19.22
CA PHE A 12 -1.34 -15.46 18.80
C PHE A 12 -1.93 -16.45 19.81
N ALA A 13 -1.73 -16.23 21.12
CA ALA A 13 -2.32 -17.07 22.16
C ALA A 13 -3.85 -17.17 22.01
N LYS A 14 -4.55 -16.04 21.84
CA LYS A 14 -6.01 -16.00 21.61
C LYS A 14 -6.45 -16.79 20.37
N LEU A 15 -5.63 -16.84 19.33
CA LEU A 15 -5.94 -17.63 18.12
C LEU A 15 -5.77 -19.13 18.32
N ARG A 16 -4.87 -19.54 19.22
CA ARG A 16 -4.44 -20.94 19.36
C ARG A 16 -5.06 -21.67 20.54
N GLU A 17 -5.27 -21.01 21.68
CA GLU A 17 -5.69 -21.64 22.95
C GLU A 17 -6.91 -22.56 22.82
N ASN A 18 -7.97 -22.10 22.13
CA ASN A 18 -9.20 -22.88 21.95
C ASN A 18 -9.32 -23.54 20.56
N ASN A 19 -8.36 -23.28 19.65
CA ASN A 19 -8.37 -23.74 18.25
C ASN A 19 -9.64 -23.38 17.45
N ASP A 20 -10.43 -22.42 17.94
CA ASP A 20 -11.71 -21.99 17.37
C ASP A 20 -11.56 -21.09 16.15
N TYR A 21 -10.38 -20.50 15.93
CA TYR A 21 -10.13 -19.56 14.85
C TYR A 21 -9.43 -20.20 13.65
N TYR A 22 -9.71 -19.68 12.46
CA TYR A 22 -8.84 -19.92 11.31
C TYR A 22 -7.45 -19.32 11.58
N TYR A 23 -6.39 -20.05 11.22
CA TYR A 23 -5.01 -19.58 11.32
C TYR A 23 -4.21 -20.17 10.17
N VAL A 24 -3.50 -19.30 9.45
CA VAL A 24 -2.56 -19.71 8.40
C VAL A 24 -1.18 -19.82 9.04
N ASP A 25 -0.60 -21.01 9.00
CA ASP A 25 0.70 -21.27 9.61
C ASP A 25 1.84 -20.60 8.84
N LYS A 26 2.44 -19.58 9.46
CA LYS A 26 3.62 -18.86 8.95
C LYS A 26 4.90 -19.25 9.67
N THR A 27 4.85 -20.21 10.60
CA THR A 27 5.95 -20.47 11.54
C THR A 27 7.23 -20.96 10.86
N GLN A 28 7.13 -21.66 9.73
CA GLN A 28 8.30 -21.98 8.91
C GLN A 28 9.06 -20.73 8.45
N LYS A 29 8.36 -19.80 7.78
CA LYS A 29 8.95 -18.54 7.29
C LYS A 29 9.47 -17.67 8.44
N ILE A 30 8.79 -17.69 9.59
CA ILE A 30 9.24 -16.99 10.80
C ILE A 30 10.57 -17.56 11.31
N ILE A 31 10.72 -18.88 11.38
CA ILE A 31 11.97 -19.52 11.82
C ILE A 31 13.10 -19.22 10.82
N GLU A 32 12.82 -19.31 9.52
CA GLU A 32 13.78 -18.92 8.47
C GLU A 32 14.22 -17.45 8.62
N LEU A 33 13.27 -16.55 8.93
CA LEU A 33 13.54 -15.13 9.15
C LEU A 33 14.44 -14.93 10.37
N ILE A 34 14.13 -15.55 11.51
CA ILE A 34 14.91 -15.48 12.74
C ILE A 34 16.36 -15.97 12.52
N ASN A 35 16.55 -16.96 11.64
CA ASN A 35 17.87 -17.50 11.32
C ASN A 35 18.65 -16.67 10.29
N ALA A 36 17.98 -15.78 9.54
CA ALA A 36 18.61 -14.98 8.51
C ALA A 36 19.44 -13.81 9.07
N SER A 37 18.98 -13.18 10.16
CA SER A 37 19.69 -12.06 10.80
C SER A 37 19.22 -11.87 12.25
N GLU A 38 20.10 -11.33 13.09
CA GLU A 38 19.76 -10.92 14.46
C GLU A 38 18.90 -9.65 14.50
N PHE A 39 19.16 -8.71 13.58
CA PHE A 39 18.44 -7.43 13.49
C PHE A 39 17.63 -7.40 12.19
N ILE A 40 16.31 -7.31 12.32
CA ILE A 40 15.38 -7.42 11.21
C ILE A 40 14.45 -6.22 11.14
N PHE A 41 14.26 -5.74 9.92
CA PHE A 41 13.26 -4.78 9.55
C PHE A 41 12.27 -5.38 8.56
N LEU A 42 10.97 -5.15 8.80
CA LEU A 42 9.91 -5.55 7.88
C LEU A 42 8.87 -4.44 7.75
N SER A 43 8.77 -3.85 6.55
CA SER A 43 7.66 -2.98 6.18
C SER A 43 6.58 -3.77 5.44
N ARG A 44 5.33 -3.58 5.86
CA ARG A 44 4.13 -3.99 5.13
C ARG A 44 3.03 -2.96 5.37
N PRO A 45 2.05 -2.80 4.47
CA PRO A 45 0.91 -1.93 4.70
C PRO A 45 0.12 -2.31 5.96
N ARG A 46 -0.78 -1.42 6.40
CA ARG A 46 -1.66 -1.67 7.56
C ARG A 46 -2.50 -2.93 7.33
N ARG A 47 -2.87 -3.63 8.41
CA ARG A 47 -3.73 -4.83 8.38
C ARG A 47 -3.21 -6.08 7.65
N PHE A 48 -1.91 -6.14 7.30
CA PHE A 48 -1.29 -7.34 6.70
C PHE A 48 -0.87 -8.44 7.70
N GLY A 49 -1.09 -8.23 9.00
CA GLY A 49 -0.74 -9.24 10.02
C GLY A 49 0.64 -9.06 10.69
N LYS A 50 1.33 -7.93 10.49
CA LYS A 50 2.64 -7.64 11.12
C LYS A 50 2.64 -7.85 12.64
N SER A 51 1.64 -7.29 13.33
CA SER A 51 1.51 -7.38 14.79
C SER A 51 1.31 -8.83 15.27
N LEU A 52 0.56 -9.64 14.51
CA LEU A 52 0.38 -11.06 14.79
C LEU A 52 1.67 -11.84 14.53
N THR A 53 2.43 -11.50 13.49
CA THR A 53 3.75 -12.09 13.24
C THR A 53 4.71 -11.80 14.39
N LEU A 54 4.77 -10.56 14.88
CA LEU A 54 5.57 -10.21 16.06
C LEU A 54 5.12 -10.96 17.33
N ASP A 55 3.82 -11.07 17.55
CA ASP A 55 3.27 -11.82 18.68
C ASP A 55 3.65 -13.31 18.59
N THR A 56 3.55 -13.91 17.39
CA THR A 56 4.00 -15.30 17.15
C THR A 56 5.49 -15.48 17.45
N ILE A 57 6.33 -14.50 17.07
CA ILE A 57 7.77 -14.50 17.40
C ILE A 57 8.00 -14.41 18.91
N ALA A 58 7.25 -13.55 19.62
CA ALA A 58 7.34 -13.43 21.08
C ALA A 58 7.03 -14.76 21.77
N GLU A 59 6.00 -15.47 21.29
CA GLU A 59 5.56 -16.75 21.82
C GLU A 59 6.55 -17.89 21.52
N LEU A 60 7.23 -17.86 20.35
CA LEU A 60 8.34 -18.77 20.04
C LEU A 60 9.51 -18.58 21.01
N PHE A 61 10.01 -17.35 21.16
CA PHE A 61 11.13 -17.06 22.05
C PHE A 61 10.81 -17.27 23.53
N SER A 62 9.54 -17.13 23.92
CA SER A 62 9.05 -17.45 25.27
C SER A 62 8.90 -18.95 25.53
N ALA A 63 9.14 -19.79 24.50
CA ALA A 63 9.04 -21.25 24.53
C ALA A 63 7.63 -21.77 24.88
N ASN A 64 6.57 -21.07 24.46
CA ASN A 64 5.17 -21.44 24.76
C ASN A 64 4.65 -22.56 23.84
N LYS A 65 5.32 -23.71 23.86
CA LYS A 65 5.09 -24.89 23.00
C LYS A 65 3.61 -25.27 22.81
N PRO A 66 2.73 -25.27 23.83
CA PRO A 66 1.34 -25.66 23.66
C PRO A 66 0.58 -24.86 22.59
N LEU A 67 0.92 -23.59 22.37
CA LEU A 67 0.28 -22.73 21.35
C LEU A 67 0.63 -23.17 19.92
N PHE A 68 1.75 -23.87 19.74
CA PHE A 68 2.29 -24.26 18.44
C PHE A 68 1.90 -25.66 18.01
N LYS A 69 1.05 -26.36 18.78
CA LYS A 69 0.57 -27.68 18.43
C LYS A 69 0.02 -27.72 16.99
N ASP A 70 0.40 -28.75 16.24
CA ASP A 70 0.06 -29.00 14.84
C ASP A 70 0.57 -27.93 13.85
N LEU A 71 1.46 -27.03 14.28
CA LEU A 71 2.16 -26.07 13.42
C LEU A 71 3.58 -26.56 13.10
N TYR A 72 4.18 -26.03 12.04
CA TYR A 72 5.55 -26.36 11.64
C TYR A 72 6.55 -26.14 12.78
N ALA A 73 6.42 -25.05 13.55
CA ALA A 73 7.30 -24.77 14.68
C ALA A 73 7.32 -25.85 15.77
N GLU A 74 6.24 -26.62 15.98
CA GLU A 74 6.17 -27.61 17.06
C GLU A 74 7.37 -28.57 17.06
N LYS A 75 7.81 -28.95 15.85
CA LYS A 75 8.90 -29.91 15.63
C LYS A 75 10.23 -29.25 15.22
N ASN A 76 10.20 -27.95 14.91
CA ASN A 76 11.33 -27.24 14.30
C ASN A 76 11.85 -26.07 15.14
N TRP A 77 11.39 -25.95 16.39
CA TRP A 77 11.86 -24.96 17.36
C TRP A 77 12.48 -25.64 18.59
N ASP A 78 13.50 -25.00 19.15
CA ASP A 78 14.16 -25.45 20.38
C ASP A 78 13.38 -24.95 21.62
N TRP A 79 12.47 -25.80 22.11
CA TRP A 79 11.59 -25.48 23.24
C TRP A 79 12.28 -25.51 24.60
N ASP A 80 13.52 -26.01 24.69
CA ASP A 80 14.29 -26.03 25.94
C ASP A 80 14.97 -24.66 26.20
N LYS A 81 15.01 -23.79 25.18
CA LYS A 81 15.56 -22.45 25.28
C LYS A 81 14.45 -21.40 25.36
N LYS A 82 14.41 -20.70 26.51
CA LYS A 82 13.53 -19.55 26.75
C LYS A 82 14.32 -18.26 26.82
N TYR A 83 13.85 -17.23 26.15
CA TYR A 83 14.44 -15.90 26.16
C TYR A 83 13.44 -14.86 26.68
N PRO A 84 13.88 -13.88 27.49
CA PRO A 84 13.04 -12.75 27.86
C PRO A 84 12.73 -11.88 26.64
N VAL A 85 11.47 -11.47 26.50
CA VAL A 85 10.98 -10.68 25.37
C VAL A 85 10.51 -9.31 25.86
N ILE A 86 11.06 -8.25 25.30
CA ILE A 86 10.56 -6.88 25.43
C ILE A 86 9.74 -6.58 24.18
N ARG A 87 8.50 -6.15 24.36
CA ARG A 87 7.64 -5.68 23.27
C ARG A 87 7.27 -4.23 23.45
N LEU A 88 7.50 -3.43 22.41
CA LEU A 88 7.10 -2.03 22.33
C LEU A 88 6.19 -1.85 21.11
N SER A 89 5.16 -1.02 21.24
CA SER A 89 4.30 -0.66 20.11
C SER A 89 3.90 0.80 20.22
N PHE A 90 4.00 1.54 19.13
CA PHE A 90 3.55 2.94 19.06
C PHE A 90 2.13 3.07 18.48
N GLY A 91 1.40 1.97 18.33
CA GLY A 91 0.15 1.92 17.57
C GLY A 91 -1.08 2.62 18.13
N THR A 92 -0.97 3.31 19.27
CA THR A 92 -2.07 4.00 19.93
C THR A 92 -2.66 5.12 19.08
N ASN A 93 -3.99 5.29 19.06
CA ASN A 93 -4.71 6.35 18.34
C ASN A 93 -4.51 7.72 19.00
N VAL A 94 -3.28 8.21 19.02
CA VAL A 94 -2.89 9.47 19.63
C VAL A 94 -2.07 10.24 18.61
N THR A 95 -2.45 11.48 18.34
CA THR A 95 -1.61 12.37 17.55
C THR A 95 -0.33 12.65 18.31
N PHE A 96 0.81 12.34 17.71
CA PHE A 96 2.11 12.62 18.30
C PHE A 96 2.48 14.08 18.07
N ASP A 97 2.75 14.82 19.14
CA ASP A 97 3.71 15.93 19.10
C ASP A 97 4.97 15.49 19.87
N ASP A 98 6.04 16.29 19.86
CA ASP A 98 7.29 15.92 20.54
C ASP A 98 7.05 15.62 22.04
N LYS A 99 6.21 16.40 22.74
CA LYS A 99 5.94 16.19 24.17
C LYS A 99 5.18 14.90 24.41
N ARG A 100 4.18 14.61 23.57
CA ARG A 100 3.35 13.41 23.66
C ARG A 100 4.14 12.16 23.33
N LEU A 101 5.07 12.24 22.38
CA LEU A 101 6.00 11.15 22.08
C LEU A 101 6.88 10.84 23.30
N VAL A 102 7.47 11.85 23.93
CA VAL A 102 8.25 11.68 25.17
C VAL A 102 7.42 11.03 26.26
N GLN A 103 6.20 11.50 26.47
CA GLN A 103 5.29 10.94 27.46
C GLN A 103 5.02 9.45 27.18
N ILE A 104 4.66 9.08 25.96
CA ILE A 104 4.34 7.69 25.58
C ILE A 104 5.56 6.78 25.73
N ILE A 105 6.76 7.25 25.39
CA ILE A 105 7.99 6.47 25.60
C ILE A 105 8.22 6.27 27.10
N ASN A 106 8.07 7.31 27.91
CA ASN A 106 8.24 7.21 29.37
C ASN A 106 7.23 6.25 30.00
N GLU A 107 5.94 6.34 29.64
CA GLU A 107 4.89 5.43 30.13
C GLU A 107 5.24 3.96 29.84
N LYS A 108 5.74 3.67 28.62
CA LYS A 108 6.17 2.30 28.24
C LYS A 108 7.39 1.83 29.01
N LEU A 109 8.35 2.72 29.25
CA LEU A 109 9.55 2.39 30.03
C LEU A 109 9.21 2.17 31.50
N GLU A 110 8.28 2.94 32.06
CA GLU A 110 7.77 2.75 33.42
C GLU A 110 7.08 1.39 33.57
N GLU A 111 6.21 1.02 32.63
CA GLU A 111 5.57 -0.30 32.60
C GLU A 111 6.61 -1.44 32.58
N LEU A 112 7.64 -1.34 31.74
CA LEU A 112 8.73 -2.32 31.69
C LEU A 112 9.57 -2.34 32.98
N GLU A 113 9.84 -1.18 33.57
CA GLU A 113 10.55 -1.07 34.84
C GLU A 113 9.74 -1.74 35.97
N GLU A 114 8.42 -1.54 36.00
CA GLU A 114 7.52 -2.18 36.98
C GLU A 114 7.47 -3.70 36.80
N ILE A 115 7.21 -4.19 35.59
CA ILE A 115 7.11 -5.64 35.28
C ILE A 115 8.39 -6.39 35.67
N HIS A 116 9.56 -5.76 35.51
CA HIS A 116 10.85 -6.37 35.81
C HIS A 116 11.45 -5.97 37.17
N ASN A 117 10.68 -5.29 38.02
CA ASN A 117 11.10 -4.82 39.35
C ASN A 117 12.39 -3.97 39.34
N ILE A 118 12.49 -3.07 38.36
CA ILE A 118 13.62 -2.17 38.15
C ILE A 118 13.31 -0.84 38.84
N SER A 119 14.20 -0.36 39.72
CA SER A 119 13.98 0.94 40.38
C SER A 119 13.92 2.07 39.35
N ALA A 120 12.81 2.80 39.31
CA ALA A 120 12.62 3.91 38.38
C ALA A 120 13.73 4.97 38.51
N LYS A 121 14.25 5.43 37.37
CA LYS A 121 15.20 6.57 37.31
C LYS A 121 14.72 7.57 36.25
N PRO A 122 13.65 8.34 36.54
CA PRO A 122 13.01 9.21 35.56
C PRO A 122 13.87 10.39 35.09
N HIS A 123 14.98 10.68 35.79
CA HIS A 123 15.94 11.71 35.40
C HIS A 123 16.89 11.27 34.26
N LEU A 124 16.95 9.98 33.95
CA LEU A 124 17.73 9.47 32.83
C LEU A 124 16.99 9.70 31.51
N SER A 125 17.74 9.86 30.42
CA SER A 125 17.14 9.89 29.08
C SER A 125 16.41 8.58 28.77
N GLU A 126 15.45 8.64 27.86
CA GLU A 126 14.65 7.49 27.42
C GLU A 126 15.54 6.36 26.91
N ALA A 127 16.59 6.70 26.15
CA ALA A 127 17.60 5.76 25.66
C ALA A 127 18.38 5.11 26.82
N ALA A 128 18.85 5.89 27.81
CA ALA A 128 19.60 5.35 28.94
C ALA A 128 18.74 4.43 29.83
N ARG A 129 17.47 4.77 30.02
CA ARG A 129 16.49 3.90 30.69
C ARG A 129 16.30 2.60 29.93
N PHE A 130 16.09 2.66 28.61
CA PHE A 130 15.91 1.46 27.80
C PHE A 130 17.14 0.54 27.83
N GLN A 131 18.34 1.11 27.73
CA GLN A 131 19.60 0.37 27.88
C GLN A 131 19.67 -0.35 29.23
N ARG A 132 19.31 0.35 30.30
CA ARG A 132 19.32 -0.20 31.65
C ARG A 132 18.34 -1.38 31.78
N ILE A 133 17.15 -1.27 31.20
CA ILE A 133 16.15 -2.35 31.20
C ILE A 133 16.73 -3.60 30.53
N ILE A 134 17.29 -3.49 29.33
CA ILE A 134 17.90 -4.61 28.60
C ILE A 134 18.99 -5.31 29.45
N LYS A 135 19.94 -4.53 29.97
CA LYS A 135 21.04 -5.07 30.81
C LYS A 135 20.52 -5.71 32.08
N HIS A 136 19.51 -5.11 32.71
CA HIS A 136 18.94 -5.62 33.95
C HIS A 136 18.26 -6.97 33.75
N ILE A 137 17.42 -7.08 32.71
CA ILE A 137 16.74 -8.33 32.35
C ILE A 137 17.75 -9.42 32.02
N HIS A 138 18.80 -9.09 31.25
CA HIS A 138 19.90 -10.02 30.98
C HIS A 138 20.56 -10.51 32.27
N ASN A 139 20.94 -9.60 33.16
CA ASN A 139 21.60 -9.95 34.42
C ASN A 139 20.71 -10.76 35.37
N GLN A 140 19.41 -10.49 35.40
CA GLN A 140 18.44 -11.23 36.22
C GLN A 140 18.20 -12.65 35.68
N THR A 141 18.10 -12.81 34.36
CA THR A 141 17.70 -14.09 33.74
C THR A 141 18.88 -14.95 33.30
N GLY A 142 20.07 -14.36 33.14
CA GLY A 142 21.23 -14.97 32.50
C GLY A 142 21.07 -15.18 30.98
N GLN A 143 19.94 -14.76 30.39
CA GLN A 143 19.60 -14.97 28.99
C GLN A 143 19.73 -13.68 28.18
N LYS A 144 20.09 -13.80 26.91
CA LYS A 144 20.03 -12.67 25.97
C LYS A 144 18.58 -12.25 25.72
N VAL A 145 18.36 -10.96 25.50
CA VAL A 145 17.02 -10.35 25.40
C VAL A 145 16.55 -10.27 23.95
N VAL A 146 15.26 -10.51 23.74
CA VAL A 146 14.58 -10.31 22.45
C VAL A 146 13.82 -8.99 22.49
N VAL A 147 13.98 -8.15 21.48
CA VAL A 147 13.29 -6.85 21.40
C VAL A 147 12.41 -6.78 20.15
N LEU A 148 11.11 -6.58 20.33
CA LEU A 148 10.13 -6.50 19.25
C LEU A 148 9.45 -5.13 19.28
N ILE A 149 9.56 -4.38 18.19
CA ILE A 149 9.00 -3.03 18.08
C ILE A 149 8.00 -2.99 16.94
N ASP A 150 6.74 -2.70 17.27
CA ASP A 150 5.66 -2.55 16.30
C ASP A 150 5.30 -1.08 16.06
N GLU A 151 4.85 -0.77 14.85
CA GLU A 151 4.51 0.57 14.36
C GLU A 151 5.60 1.63 14.68
N TYR A 152 6.88 1.26 14.48
CA TYR A 152 8.04 2.09 14.85
C TYR A 152 8.02 3.52 14.25
N ASP A 153 7.34 3.66 13.12
CA ASP A 153 7.29 4.81 12.22
C ASP A 153 6.06 5.69 12.43
N LYS A 154 5.06 5.21 13.17
CA LYS A 154 3.79 5.91 13.35
C LYS A 154 3.92 7.33 13.91
N PRO A 155 4.78 7.62 14.91
CA PRO A 155 4.96 9.00 15.38
C PRO A 155 5.45 9.97 14.29
N ILE A 156 6.19 9.44 13.31
CA ILE A 156 6.69 10.22 12.17
C ILE A 156 5.59 10.38 11.11
N LEU A 157 4.83 9.30 10.86
CA LEU A 157 3.73 9.26 9.90
C LEU A 157 2.57 10.22 10.28
N ASP A 158 2.25 10.30 11.57
CA ASP A 158 1.18 11.18 12.07
C ASP A 158 1.54 12.67 11.93
N ASN A 159 2.82 12.98 11.68
CA ASN A 159 3.35 14.33 11.50
C ASN A 159 3.76 14.65 10.06
N LEU A 160 3.39 13.84 9.07
CA LEU A 160 3.85 14.05 7.67
C LEU A 160 3.47 15.42 7.08
N SER A 161 2.38 16.02 7.53
CA SER A 161 1.97 17.37 7.13
C SER A 161 2.79 18.49 7.79
N ASN A 162 3.59 18.18 8.81
CA ASN A 162 4.47 19.11 9.51
C ASN A 162 5.93 18.58 9.52
N PRO A 163 6.75 18.99 8.53
CA PRO A 163 8.13 18.51 8.39
C PRO A 163 9.00 18.71 9.64
N GLU A 164 8.80 19.80 10.41
CA GLU A 164 9.58 20.07 11.62
C GLU A 164 9.27 19.05 12.73
N GLN A 165 7.98 18.82 13.01
CA GLN A 165 7.56 17.82 14.00
C GLN A 165 7.94 16.40 13.58
N SER A 166 7.81 16.08 12.29
CA SER A 166 8.23 14.80 11.74
C SER A 166 9.73 14.58 11.91
N LEU A 167 10.56 15.62 11.75
CA LEU A 167 12.01 15.55 11.94
C LEU A 167 12.38 15.37 13.42
N LEU A 168 11.71 16.08 14.34
CA LEU A 168 11.89 15.92 15.78
C LEU A 168 11.55 14.49 16.23
N ALA A 169 10.40 13.98 15.83
CA ALA A 169 9.97 12.61 16.13
C ALA A 169 10.97 11.58 15.59
N ARG A 170 11.43 11.75 14.35
CA ARG A 170 12.44 10.88 13.72
C ARG A 170 13.75 10.88 14.50
N ASN A 171 14.27 12.05 14.89
CA ASN A 171 15.53 12.16 15.62
C ASN A 171 15.44 11.53 17.01
N ARG A 172 14.34 11.76 17.74
CA ARG A 172 14.12 11.15 19.05
C ARG A 172 14.04 9.62 18.96
N LEU A 173 13.31 9.08 17.98
CA LEU A 173 13.20 7.64 17.76
C LEU A 173 14.55 7.03 17.36
N ARG A 174 15.33 7.70 16.51
CA ARG A 174 16.70 7.27 16.17
C ARG A 174 17.55 7.13 17.44
N ASP A 175 17.52 8.14 18.31
CA ASP A 175 18.32 8.14 19.53
C ASP A 175 17.85 7.05 20.50
N PHE A 176 16.52 6.84 20.61
CA PHE A 176 15.93 5.76 21.39
C PHE A 176 16.34 4.36 20.90
N TYR A 177 16.29 4.11 19.59
CA TYR A 177 16.64 2.80 19.00
C TYR A 177 18.15 2.56 18.89
N SER A 178 18.98 3.60 18.97
CA SER A 178 20.45 3.48 18.92
C SER A 178 21.01 2.53 19.97
N VAL A 179 20.32 2.44 21.12
CA VAL A 179 20.60 1.53 22.25
C VAL A 179 20.72 0.09 21.79
N LEU A 180 19.95 -0.36 20.79
CA LEU A 180 19.99 -1.74 20.35
C LEU A 180 21.37 -2.15 19.81
N LYS A 181 22.10 -1.22 19.18
CA LYS A 181 23.46 -1.48 18.68
C LYS A 181 24.45 -1.64 19.82
N GLU A 182 24.44 -0.72 20.78
CA GLU A 182 25.40 -0.70 21.89
C GLU A 182 25.24 -1.87 22.86
N ASN A 183 24.14 -2.63 22.74
CA ASN A 183 23.79 -3.73 23.60
C ASN A 183 23.68 -5.06 22.85
N ASP A 184 24.31 -5.17 21.67
CA ASP A 184 24.34 -6.41 20.86
C ASP A 184 24.76 -7.66 21.67
N ALA A 185 25.72 -7.52 22.59
CA ALA A 185 26.17 -8.58 23.48
C ALA A 185 25.05 -9.14 24.37
N PHE A 186 24.05 -8.31 24.70
CA PHE A 186 22.91 -8.64 25.54
C PHE A 186 21.67 -9.03 24.74
N LEU A 187 21.68 -8.86 23.41
CA LEU A 187 20.55 -9.17 22.54
C LEU A 187 20.66 -10.56 21.92
N ARG A 188 19.51 -11.20 21.75
CA ARG A 188 19.34 -12.46 21.00
C ARG A 188 18.77 -12.19 19.62
N PHE A 189 17.84 -11.23 19.54
CA PHE A 189 17.08 -10.91 18.34
C PHE A 189 16.40 -9.56 18.52
N ALA A 190 16.35 -8.75 17.47
CA ALA A 190 15.56 -7.54 17.44
C ALA A 190 14.82 -7.39 16.11
N MET A 191 13.52 -7.12 16.17
CA MET A 191 12.70 -6.91 14.98
C MET A 191 11.86 -5.66 15.08
N LEU A 192 11.87 -4.87 14.01
CA LEU A 192 11.07 -3.66 13.86
C LEU A 192 10.09 -3.82 12.70
N THR A 193 8.82 -3.49 12.95
CA THR A 193 7.76 -3.48 11.94
C THR A 193 7.12 -2.11 11.81
N GLY A 194 6.75 -1.76 10.57
CA GLY A 194 6.10 -0.49 10.25
C GLY A 194 5.41 -0.52 8.89
N VAL A 195 4.92 0.63 8.46
CA VAL A 195 4.34 0.84 7.13
C VAL A 195 5.40 1.41 6.19
N SER A 196 6.17 2.40 6.63
CA SER A 196 7.19 3.07 5.84
C SER A 196 8.60 2.62 6.15
N LYS A 197 9.51 2.94 5.23
CA LYS A 197 10.96 2.76 5.35
C LYS A 197 11.61 4.14 5.37
N PHE A 198 11.49 4.85 6.48
CA PHE A 198 12.30 6.06 6.70
C PHE A 198 13.77 5.70 6.52
N SER A 199 14.52 6.47 5.71
CA SER A 199 15.76 5.97 5.13
C SER A 199 16.71 5.38 6.19
N LYS A 200 17.27 4.20 5.89
CA LYS A 200 18.16 3.45 6.78
C LYS A 200 19.35 4.30 7.27
N ILE A 201 19.78 5.27 6.45
CA ILE A 201 20.88 6.20 6.73
C ILE A 201 20.54 7.14 7.90
N ASN A 202 19.26 7.28 8.25
CA ASN A 202 18.78 8.38 9.05
C ASN A 202 18.10 7.97 10.37
N LEU A 203 17.49 6.79 10.45
CA LEU A 203 16.90 6.28 11.70
C LEU A 203 17.64 5.05 12.25
N PHE A 204 18.34 4.32 11.38
CA PHE A 204 19.04 3.08 11.70
C PHE A 204 20.53 3.14 11.39
N SER A 205 21.12 4.33 11.22
CA SER A 205 22.58 4.48 11.06
C SER A 205 23.37 3.96 12.25
N GLY A 206 22.72 3.82 13.41
CA GLY A 206 23.25 3.05 14.54
C GLY A 206 23.30 1.54 14.26
N LEU A 207 22.34 0.96 13.56
CA LEU A 207 22.20 -0.49 13.33
C LEU A 207 22.82 -0.92 11.99
N ASN A 208 24.15 -0.99 11.94
CA ASN A 208 24.91 -1.33 10.72
C ASN A 208 24.55 -2.69 10.09
N ASN A 209 23.90 -3.59 10.83
CA ASN A 209 23.54 -4.96 10.40
C ASN A 209 22.02 -5.16 10.26
N LEU A 210 21.23 -4.09 10.09
CA LEU A 210 19.78 -4.21 9.94
C LEU A 210 19.41 -4.83 8.58
N TYR A 211 19.02 -6.11 8.63
CA TYR A 211 18.52 -6.84 7.48
C TYR A 211 17.09 -6.40 7.15
N ASP A 212 16.87 -5.97 5.91
CA ASP A 212 15.53 -5.55 5.46
C ASP A 212 14.89 -6.66 4.66
N ALA A 213 13.96 -7.36 5.32
CA ALA A 213 13.22 -8.48 4.74
C ALA A 213 12.07 -8.02 3.83
N THR A 214 11.86 -6.72 3.66
CA THR A 214 10.68 -6.18 2.95
C THR A 214 10.61 -6.65 1.52
N LEU A 215 11.71 -6.51 0.77
CA LEU A 215 11.84 -6.91 -0.64
C LEU A 215 12.62 -8.21 -0.81
N ASP A 216 12.84 -8.97 0.27
CA ASP A 216 13.42 -10.29 0.12
C ASP A 216 12.32 -11.26 -0.36
N LYS A 217 12.57 -11.89 -1.50
CA LYS A 217 11.64 -12.83 -2.12
C LYS A 217 11.24 -13.97 -1.20
N GLN A 218 12.15 -14.44 -0.33
CA GLN A 218 11.88 -15.51 0.65
C GLN A 218 10.76 -15.12 1.63
N PHE A 219 10.73 -13.86 2.04
CA PHE A 219 9.80 -13.32 3.03
C PHE A 219 8.64 -12.50 2.42
N SER A 220 8.51 -12.49 1.09
CA SER A 220 7.42 -11.82 0.36
C SER A 220 6.04 -12.14 0.95
N ALA A 221 5.73 -13.43 1.10
CA ALA A 221 4.47 -13.94 1.66
C ALA A 221 4.50 -14.23 3.18
N LEU A 222 5.43 -13.62 3.94
CA LEU A 222 5.46 -13.74 5.40
C LEU A 222 4.16 -13.18 6.04
N CYS A 223 3.63 -12.12 5.44
CA CYS A 223 2.38 -11.47 5.79
C CYS A 223 1.41 -11.57 4.61
N GLY A 224 0.10 -11.62 4.87
CA GLY A 224 -0.90 -11.91 3.84
C GLY A 224 -1.15 -13.41 3.62
N TYR A 225 -2.15 -13.73 2.79
CA TYR A 225 -2.48 -15.11 2.42
C TYR A 225 -2.09 -15.36 0.97
N THR A 226 -1.37 -16.43 0.68
CA THR A 226 -1.18 -16.89 -0.70
C THR A 226 -2.46 -17.51 -1.23
N GLN A 227 -2.52 -17.77 -2.55
CA GLN A 227 -3.65 -18.51 -3.13
C GLN A 227 -3.82 -19.88 -2.47
N SER A 228 -2.71 -20.61 -2.33
CA SER A 228 -2.69 -21.94 -1.74
C SER A 228 -3.14 -21.92 -0.28
N GLU A 229 -2.67 -20.96 0.51
CA GLU A 229 -3.09 -20.83 1.91
C GLU A 229 -4.57 -20.51 2.03
N LEU A 230 -5.08 -19.61 1.18
CA LEU A 230 -6.50 -19.27 1.13
C LEU A 230 -7.36 -20.50 0.83
N GLU A 231 -7.01 -21.25 -0.21
CA GLU A 231 -7.74 -22.45 -0.64
C GLU A 231 -7.69 -23.58 0.39
N ASN A 232 -6.54 -23.80 1.03
CA ASN A 232 -6.38 -24.89 1.99
C ASN A 232 -7.03 -24.57 3.34
N VAL A 233 -6.68 -23.42 3.94
CA VAL A 233 -7.09 -23.08 5.31
C VAL A 233 -8.54 -22.63 5.37
N PHE A 234 -9.00 -21.88 4.36
CA PHE A 234 -10.36 -21.35 4.32
C PHE A 234 -11.29 -22.14 3.40
N SER A 235 -10.91 -23.36 2.98
CA SER A 235 -11.77 -24.24 2.18
C SER A 235 -13.24 -24.29 2.63
N PRO A 236 -13.59 -24.32 3.94
CA PRO A 236 -15.00 -24.34 4.36
C PRO A 236 -15.76 -23.03 4.08
N GLU A 237 -15.04 -21.91 3.89
CA GLU A 237 -15.62 -20.61 3.54
C GLU A 237 -15.76 -20.39 2.03
N LEU A 238 -15.17 -21.23 1.18
CA LEU A 238 -15.13 -21.00 -0.27
C LEU A 238 -16.35 -21.51 -1.04
N SER A 239 -17.27 -22.21 -0.38
CA SER A 239 -18.51 -22.68 -1.02
C SER A 239 -19.31 -21.49 -1.58
N GLY A 240 -19.55 -21.49 -2.90
CA GLY A 240 -20.28 -20.43 -3.61
C GLY A 240 -19.48 -19.15 -3.86
N VAL A 241 -18.18 -19.12 -3.53
CA VAL A 241 -17.32 -17.97 -3.78
C VAL A 241 -16.76 -18.04 -5.20
N ASN A 242 -16.91 -16.95 -5.96
CA ASN A 242 -16.18 -16.78 -7.22
C ASN A 242 -14.71 -16.41 -6.90
N LEU A 243 -13.80 -17.39 -6.99
CA LEU A 243 -12.39 -17.19 -6.68
C LEU A 243 -11.69 -16.21 -7.60
N ILE A 244 -12.13 -16.10 -8.86
CA ILE A 244 -11.59 -15.13 -9.82
C ILE A 244 -11.93 -13.72 -9.34
N GLU A 245 -13.20 -13.48 -8.98
CA GLU A 245 -13.63 -12.17 -8.49
C GLU A 245 -13.00 -11.83 -7.13
N LEU A 246 -12.89 -12.81 -6.22
CA LEU A 246 -12.17 -12.64 -4.96
C LEU A 246 -10.71 -12.23 -5.17
N LYS A 247 -10.03 -12.87 -6.14
CA LYS A 247 -8.66 -12.54 -6.50
C LYS A 247 -8.56 -11.13 -7.07
N ASN A 248 -9.47 -10.74 -7.96
CA ASN A 248 -9.51 -9.40 -8.56
C ASN A 248 -9.71 -8.30 -7.52
N TRP A 249 -10.52 -8.56 -6.49
CA TRP A 249 -10.79 -7.59 -5.43
C TRP A 249 -9.67 -7.48 -4.40
N TYR A 250 -9.12 -8.60 -3.93
CA TYR A 250 -8.35 -8.61 -2.68
C TYR A 250 -6.93 -9.19 -2.77
N ASN A 251 -6.53 -9.76 -3.91
CA ASN A 251 -5.16 -10.23 -4.16
C ASN A 251 -4.41 -9.28 -5.08
N GLY A 252 -3.08 -9.32 -5.01
CA GLY A 252 -2.18 -8.71 -6.00
C GLY A 252 -1.03 -7.96 -5.35
N TYR A 253 -1.02 -7.84 -4.02
CA TYR A 253 0.10 -7.29 -3.27
C TYR A 253 1.33 -8.19 -3.38
N ASN A 254 2.43 -7.64 -3.86
CA ASN A 254 3.69 -8.32 -4.14
C ASN A 254 4.90 -7.48 -3.68
N TRP A 255 5.82 -8.14 -2.99
CA TRP A 255 7.13 -7.60 -2.60
C TRP A 255 8.27 -8.43 -3.17
N SER A 256 8.32 -8.58 -4.50
CA SER A 256 9.31 -9.35 -5.30
C SER A 256 9.16 -10.88 -5.32
N GLY A 257 8.07 -11.41 -4.77
CA GLY A 257 7.82 -12.84 -4.71
C GLY A 257 6.39 -13.21 -5.12
N GLU A 258 5.74 -14.00 -4.28
CA GLU A 258 4.37 -14.43 -4.53
C GLU A 258 3.38 -13.33 -4.16
N CYS A 259 2.36 -13.13 -4.99
CA CYS A 259 1.26 -12.21 -4.66
C CYS A 259 0.41 -12.78 -3.53
N VAL A 260 0.02 -11.91 -2.61
CA VAL A 260 -0.84 -12.27 -1.49
C VAL A 260 -2.14 -11.48 -1.48
N TYR A 261 -3.15 -12.11 -0.90
CA TYR A 261 -4.36 -11.47 -0.42
C TYR A 261 -4.09 -10.67 0.83
N ASN A 262 -4.77 -9.54 0.95
CA ASN A 262 -4.89 -8.82 2.21
C ASN A 262 -5.78 -9.64 3.19
N PRO A 263 -5.28 -9.98 4.39
CA PRO A 263 -6.04 -10.77 5.36
C PRO A 263 -7.34 -10.11 5.80
N PHE A 264 -7.33 -8.80 6.00
CA PHE A 264 -8.49 -8.07 6.51
C PHE A 264 -9.64 -8.12 5.52
N ASP A 265 -9.35 -7.85 4.24
CA ASP A 265 -10.34 -7.88 3.17
C ASP A 265 -10.97 -9.26 3.02
N VAL A 266 -10.15 -10.30 2.97
CA VAL A 266 -10.63 -11.68 2.84
C VAL A 266 -11.50 -12.08 4.02
N LEU A 267 -11.10 -11.76 5.25
CA LEU A 267 -11.86 -12.12 6.45
C LEU A 267 -13.20 -11.38 6.50
N PHE A 268 -13.23 -10.09 6.18
CA PHE A 268 -14.48 -9.34 6.10
C PHE A 268 -15.38 -9.85 4.98
N TYR A 269 -14.85 -10.13 3.80
CA TYR A 269 -15.61 -10.75 2.73
C TYR A 269 -16.22 -12.11 3.15
N PHE A 270 -15.48 -12.97 3.84
CA PHE A 270 -16.05 -14.23 4.33
C PHE A 270 -17.17 -14.04 5.36
N GLN A 271 -17.11 -12.96 6.14
CA GLN A 271 -18.14 -12.58 7.10
C GLN A 271 -19.40 -12.00 6.41
N THR A 272 -19.22 -11.08 5.47
CA THR A 272 -20.32 -10.29 4.87
C THR A 272 -20.87 -10.90 3.58
N ARG A 273 -20.02 -11.60 2.82
CA ARG A 273 -20.25 -12.05 1.44
C ARG A 273 -20.51 -10.92 0.44
N ILE A 274 -20.03 -9.72 0.76
CA ILE A 274 -20.17 -8.52 -0.07
C ILE A 274 -18.78 -8.07 -0.50
N TYR A 275 -18.62 -7.75 -1.79
CA TYR A 275 -17.40 -7.12 -2.30
C TYR A 275 -17.43 -5.62 -1.99
N GLN A 276 -16.52 -5.19 -1.13
CA GLN A 276 -16.37 -3.82 -0.63
C GLN A 276 -14.91 -3.50 -0.32
N PRO A 277 -14.54 -2.21 -0.24
CA PRO A 277 -13.17 -1.76 -0.01
C PRO A 277 -12.80 -1.76 1.50
N TYR A 278 -12.80 -2.94 2.12
CA TYR A 278 -12.64 -3.09 3.57
C TYR A 278 -11.32 -2.52 4.11
N TRP A 279 -10.20 -2.72 3.41
CA TRP A 279 -8.88 -2.25 3.82
C TRP A 279 -8.75 -0.75 3.62
N PHE A 280 -9.22 -0.23 2.48
CA PHE A 280 -9.13 1.19 2.16
C PHE A 280 -9.85 2.05 3.21
N GLU A 281 -11.03 1.61 3.69
CA GLU A 281 -11.80 2.31 4.73
C GLU A 281 -11.07 2.41 6.09
N THR A 282 -10.01 1.63 6.32
CA THR A 282 -9.26 1.66 7.59
C THR A 282 -8.28 2.83 7.71
N GLY A 283 -8.10 3.63 6.65
CA GLY A 283 -7.16 4.75 6.61
C GLY A 283 -7.75 6.03 6.04
N SER A 284 -7.08 7.15 6.30
CA SER A 284 -7.37 8.44 5.65
C SER A 284 -6.18 8.81 4.75
N PRO A 285 -6.29 8.68 3.42
CA PRO A 285 -5.18 8.95 2.52
C PRO A 285 -4.95 10.45 2.26
N THR A 286 -5.53 11.36 3.04
CA THR A 286 -5.56 12.81 2.71
C THR A 286 -4.18 13.38 2.39
N PHE A 287 -3.16 13.08 3.20
CA PHE A 287 -1.79 13.53 2.93
C PHE A 287 -1.26 13.02 1.58
N LEU A 288 -1.52 11.75 1.24
CA LEU A 288 -1.13 11.18 -0.06
C LEU A 288 -1.85 11.91 -1.19
N ILE A 289 -3.16 12.13 -1.06
CA ILE A 289 -3.97 12.81 -2.09
C ILE A 289 -3.47 14.22 -2.35
N ASP A 290 -3.28 15.00 -1.28
CA ASP A 290 -2.75 16.37 -1.41
C ASP A 290 -1.35 16.37 -2.03
N LYS A 291 -0.50 15.39 -1.69
CA LYS A 291 0.84 15.24 -2.27
C LYS A 291 0.80 14.89 -3.76
N LEU A 292 -0.05 13.95 -4.19
CA LEU A 292 -0.21 13.58 -5.60
C LEU A 292 -0.64 14.77 -6.45
N ILE A 293 -1.57 15.57 -5.94
CA ILE A 293 -2.07 16.77 -6.61
C ILE A 293 -0.99 17.85 -6.67
N ASN A 294 -0.34 18.15 -5.54
CA ASN A 294 0.67 19.21 -5.47
C ASN A 294 1.90 18.90 -6.32
N GLU A 295 2.32 17.63 -6.39
CA GLU A 295 3.46 17.19 -7.19
C GLU A 295 3.11 16.84 -8.64
N LYS A 296 1.85 17.03 -9.06
CA LYS A 296 1.39 16.84 -10.46
C LYS A 296 1.66 15.43 -10.98
N VAL A 297 1.44 14.43 -10.13
CA VAL A 297 1.74 13.04 -10.48
C VAL A 297 0.79 12.55 -11.58
N ASP A 298 1.37 12.09 -12.69
CA ASP A 298 0.63 11.47 -13.79
C ASP A 298 0.21 10.04 -13.40
N LEU A 299 -1.07 9.88 -13.06
CA LEU A 299 -1.63 8.61 -12.61
C LEU A 299 -1.77 7.59 -13.75
N GLY A 300 -1.92 8.04 -14.99
CA GLY A 300 -1.97 7.16 -16.14
C GLY A 300 -0.63 6.48 -16.38
N ARG A 301 0.47 7.18 -16.07
CA ARG A 301 1.83 6.68 -16.28
C ARG A 301 2.50 6.09 -15.05
N ILE A 302 1.90 6.21 -13.87
CA ILE A 302 2.52 5.80 -12.60
C ILE A 302 2.90 4.31 -12.56
N THR A 303 2.15 3.47 -13.26
CA THR A 303 2.37 2.02 -13.34
C THR A 303 3.50 1.62 -14.32
N GLN A 304 3.88 2.53 -15.21
CA GLN A 304 4.88 2.27 -16.26
C GLN A 304 6.29 2.76 -15.89
N GLN A 305 6.41 3.56 -14.81
CA GLN A 305 7.70 4.08 -14.39
C GLN A 305 8.56 2.98 -13.76
N ILE A 306 9.79 2.83 -14.29
CA ILE A 306 10.80 1.99 -13.66
C ILE A 306 11.33 2.74 -12.44
N SER A 307 10.97 2.25 -11.26
CA SER A 307 11.47 2.74 -9.99
C SER A 307 12.70 1.93 -9.59
N ASP A 308 13.82 2.58 -9.33
CA ASP A 308 14.95 1.89 -8.72
C ASP A 308 14.70 1.65 -7.22
N ASN A 309 15.49 0.76 -6.62
CA ASN A 309 15.34 0.43 -5.20
C ASN A 309 15.58 1.68 -4.31
N HIS A 310 16.39 2.63 -4.78
CA HIS A 310 16.65 3.88 -4.08
C HIS A 310 15.38 4.74 -4.01
N LEU A 311 14.65 4.91 -5.12
CA LEU A 311 13.39 5.65 -5.21
C LEU A 311 12.34 5.04 -4.30
N LEU A 312 12.17 3.71 -4.31
CA LEU A 312 11.22 3.02 -3.40
C LEU A 312 11.59 3.17 -1.92
N SER A 313 12.86 3.46 -1.63
CA SER A 313 13.37 3.73 -0.28
C SER A 313 13.52 5.23 0.05
N ARG A 314 13.23 6.14 -0.89
CA ARG A 314 13.34 7.60 -0.71
C ARG A 314 12.14 8.11 0.07
N PHE A 315 12.24 7.90 1.38
CA PHE A 315 11.24 8.26 2.37
C PHE A 315 11.90 9.07 3.48
N ASP A 316 12.56 10.17 3.11
CA ASP A 316 13.15 11.09 4.08
C ASP A 316 12.16 12.21 4.41
N VAL A 317 12.16 12.64 5.68
CA VAL A 317 11.28 13.72 6.15
C VAL A 317 11.52 14.98 5.30
N GLY A 318 10.45 15.49 4.68
CA GLY A 318 10.51 16.67 3.80
C GLY A 318 10.80 16.38 2.33
N ASP A 319 11.24 15.16 1.98
CA ASP A 319 11.54 14.73 0.60
C ASP A 319 11.09 13.28 0.36
N ILE A 320 9.79 13.06 0.54
CA ILE A 320 9.16 11.76 0.31
C ILE A 320 8.73 11.69 -1.16
N SER A 321 9.11 10.64 -1.90
CA SER A 321 8.53 10.43 -3.24
C SER A 321 7.06 10.00 -3.12
N PRO A 322 6.11 10.57 -3.91
CA PRO A 322 4.73 10.10 -3.93
C PRO A 322 4.62 8.62 -4.30
N ILE A 323 5.48 8.16 -5.22
CA ILE A 323 5.53 6.75 -5.65
C ILE A 323 6.00 5.85 -4.50
N ALA A 324 7.05 6.27 -3.78
CA ALA A 324 7.50 5.55 -2.59
C ALA A 324 6.42 5.50 -1.51
N LEU A 325 5.71 6.61 -1.30
CA LEU A 325 4.59 6.68 -0.36
C LEU A 325 3.46 5.73 -0.76
N MET A 326 3.04 5.73 -2.02
CA MET A 326 2.02 4.82 -2.52
C MET A 326 2.43 3.36 -2.35
N PHE A 327 3.69 3.01 -2.66
CA PHE A 327 4.19 1.66 -2.49
C PHE A 327 4.21 1.22 -1.03
N GLN A 328 4.81 2.02 -0.14
CA GLN A 328 4.96 1.69 1.28
C GLN A 328 3.61 1.61 2.01
N THR A 329 2.65 2.46 1.63
CA THR A 329 1.30 2.46 2.20
C THR A 329 0.36 1.46 1.55
N GLY A 330 0.76 0.77 0.48
CA GLY A 330 0.00 -0.32 -0.14
C GLY A 330 -0.90 0.07 -1.32
N TYR A 331 -0.85 1.33 -1.78
CA TYR A 331 -1.60 1.76 -2.98
C TYR A 331 -0.93 1.31 -4.28
N LEU A 332 0.39 1.09 -4.26
CA LEU A 332 1.12 0.46 -5.36
C LEU A 332 1.83 -0.80 -4.88
N THR A 333 2.12 -1.68 -5.82
CA THR A 333 2.83 -2.93 -5.57
C THR A 333 3.73 -3.30 -6.74
N ILE A 334 4.68 -4.21 -6.52
CA ILE A 334 5.62 -4.63 -7.57
C ILE A 334 4.87 -5.43 -8.63
N ASN A 335 4.89 -4.94 -9.86
CA ASN A 335 4.42 -5.69 -11.01
C ASN A 335 5.50 -6.67 -11.49
N GLN A 336 6.69 -6.14 -11.77
CA GLN A 336 7.81 -6.94 -12.25
C GLN A 336 9.16 -6.31 -11.86
N GLN A 337 10.12 -7.15 -11.53
CA GLN A 337 11.52 -6.77 -11.39
C GLN A 337 12.17 -6.68 -12.78
N VAL A 338 12.85 -5.57 -13.05
CA VAL A 338 13.54 -5.29 -14.30
C VAL A 338 15.01 -5.06 -14.02
N GLU A 339 15.88 -5.74 -14.74
CA GLU A 339 17.32 -5.50 -14.67
C GLU A 339 17.75 -4.68 -15.89
N ARG A 340 18.37 -3.51 -15.65
CA ARG A 340 18.94 -2.66 -16.71
C ARG A 340 20.28 -2.12 -16.27
N LEU A 341 21.29 -2.26 -17.13
CA LEU A 341 22.65 -1.75 -16.88
C LEU A 341 23.25 -2.25 -15.55
N GLY A 342 22.97 -3.51 -15.19
CA GLY A 342 23.42 -4.11 -13.92
C GLY A 342 22.74 -3.53 -12.67
N LYS A 343 21.67 -2.76 -12.83
CA LYS A 343 20.85 -2.23 -11.73
C LYS A 343 19.48 -2.91 -11.73
N VAL A 344 19.03 -3.25 -10.53
CA VAL A 344 17.68 -3.75 -10.29
C VAL A 344 16.72 -2.56 -10.15
N GLY A 345 15.71 -2.54 -11.00
CA GLY A 345 14.55 -1.68 -10.91
C GLY A 345 13.25 -2.48 -10.87
N TYR A 346 12.13 -1.77 -10.69
CA TYR A 346 10.80 -2.37 -10.57
C TYR A 346 9.80 -1.54 -11.35
N THR A 347 8.90 -2.21 -12.06
CA THR A 347 7.64 -1.62 -12.51
C THR A 347 6.58 -1.84 -11.44
N LEU A 348 5.65 -0.90 -11.31
CA LEU A 348 4.63 -0.91 -10.27
C LEU A 348 3.23 -1.04 -10.87
N LYS A 349 2.27 -1.45 -10.06
CA LYS A 349 0.84 -1.43 -10.43
C LYS A 349 -0.02 -1.20 -9.20
N PHE A 350 -1.29 -0.89 -9.41
CA PHE A 350 -2.29 -1.07 -8.36
C PHE A 350 -2.41 -2.58 -8.04
N PRO A 351 -2.48 -2.97 -6.76
CA PRO A 351 -2.53 -4.37 -6.38
C PRO A 351 -3.81 -5.03 -6.90
N ASN A 352 -4.95 -4.36 -6.76
CA ASN A 352 -6.26 -4.93 -7.02
C ASN A 352 -7.30 -3.85 -7.36
N LYS A 353 -8.52 -4.31 -7.65
CA LYS A 353 -9.67 -3.47 -7.99
C LYS A 353 -10.05 -2.53 -6.84
N GLU A 354 -10.08 -3.01 -5.59
CA GLU A 354 -10.38 -2.18 -4.41
C GLU A 354 -9.52 -0.92 -4.38
N VAL A 355 -8.20 -1.09 -4.43
CA VAL A 355 -7.26 0.01 -4.27
C VAL A 355 -7.33 0.97 -5.46
N GLN A 356 -7.42 0.44 -6.69
CA GLN A 356 -7.52 1.27 -7.89
C GLN A 356 -8.80 2.11 -7.90
N GLN A 357 -9.94 1.51 -7.56
CA GLN A 357 -11.22 2.20 -7.54
C GLN A 357 -11.27 3.26 -6.43
N SER A 358 -10.96 2.87 -5.19
CA SER A 358 -11.12 3.76 -4.03
C SER A 358 -10.16 4.94 -4.05
N LEU A 359 -8.91 4.74 -4.49
CA LEU A 359 -7.97 5.86 -4.62
C LEU A 359 -8.42 6.82 -5.73
N SER A 360 -8.81 6.28 -6.88
CA SER A 360 -9.29 7.07 -8.02
C SER A 360 -10.55 7.86 -7.67
N GLU A 361 -11.49 7.26 -6.93
CA GLU A 361 -12.68 7.94 -6.44
C GLU A 361 -12.33 9.09 -5.48
N LEU A 362 -11.40 8.88 -4.55
CA LEU A 362 -10.98 9.92 -3.62
C LEU A 362 -10.31 11.10 -4.32
N LEU A 363 -9.47 10.83 -5.32
CA LEU A 363 -8.89 11.84 -6.20
C LEU A 363 -9.96 12.61 -6.97
N LEU A 364 -10.96 11.92 -7.52
CA LEU A 364 -12.07 12.52 -8.25
C LEU A 364 -12.85 13.50 -7.37
N ARG A 365 -13.19 13.09 -6.15
CA ARG A 365 -13.87 13.96 -5.16
C ARG A 365 -13.04 15.20 -4.85
N ARG A 366 -11.72 15.07 -4.78
CA ARG A 366 -10.81 16.19 -4.53
C ARG A 366 -10.75 17.17 -5.71
N PHE A 367 -10.84 16.69 -6.94
CA PHE A 367 -10.93 17.55 -8.13
C PHE A 367 -12.27 18.31 -8.22
N LEU A 368 -13.38 17.70 -7.78
CA LEU A 368 -14.73 18.27 -7.90
C LEU A 368 -15.14 19.24 -6.78
N HIS A 369 -14.42 19.30 -5.64
CA HIS A 369 -14.77 20.11 -4.45
C HIS A 369 -16.20 19.94 -3.91
N LYS A 370 -16.94 18.92 -4.36
CA LYS A 370 -18.29 18.56 -3.89
C LYS A 370 -18.27 17.12 -3.40
N GLN A 371 -18.69 16.90 -2.16
CA GLN A 371 -18.72 15.56 -1.56
C GLN A 371 -19.76 14.64 -2.22
N ASP A 372 -20.87 15.20 -2.74
CA ASP A 372 -22.03 14.39 -3.19
C ASP A 372 -22.22 14.31 -4.72
N ALA A 373 -21.71 15.26 -5.50
CA ALA A 373 -21.98 15.33 -6.95
C ALA A 373 -21.21 14.28 -7.79
N GLY A 374 -20.14 13.69 -7.25
CA GLY A 374 -19.32 12.71 -7.97
C GLY A 374 -19.96 11.33 -8.12
N LEU A 375 -20.80 10.92 -7.15
CA LEU A 375 -21.40 9.58 -7.12
C LEU A 375 -22.47 9.38 -8.21
N GLU A 376 -23.33 10.39 -8.42
CA GLU A 376 -24.35 10.33 -9.48
C GLU A 376 -23.72 10.35 -10.87
N LEU A 377 -22.69 11.19 -11.08
CA LEU A 377 -21.95 11.26 -12.34
C LEU A 377 -21.24 9.93 -12.66
N ASN A 378 -20.63 9.28 -11.65
CA ASN A 378 -20.05 7.94 -11.79
C ASN A 378 -21.10 6.91 -12.23
N ALA A 379 -22.29 6.91 -11.61
CA ALA A 379 -23.35 5.99 -11.96
C ALA A 379 -23.83 6.20 -13.41
N TYR A 380 -24.00 7.46 -13.84
CA TYR A 380 -24.39 7.75 -15.22
C TYR A 380 -23.34 7.35 -16.25
N LEU A 381 -22.05 7.52 -15.95
CA LEU A 381 -20.97 7.09 -16.83
C LEU A 381 -20.89 5.56 -16.89
N TYR A 382 -21.03 4.89 -15.75
CA TYR A 382 -21.08 3.43 -15.67
C TYR A 382 -22.22 2.87 -16.51
N ASP A 383 -23.44 3.40 -16.36
CA ASP A 383 -24.61 2.99 -17.14
C ASP A 383 -24.38 3.20 -18.64
N ALA A 384 -23.82 4.33 -19.03
CA ALA A 384 -23.51 4.62 -20.43
C ALA A 384 -22.53 3.60 -21.03
N LEU A 385 -21.52 3.16 -20.27
CA LEU A 385 -20.56 2.16 -20.71
C LEU A 385 -21.16 0.75 -20.79
N ILE A 386 -21.99 0.35 -19.82
CA ILE A 386 -22.67 -0.95 -19.82
C ILE A 386 -23.72 -1.03 -20.94
N GLN A 387 -24.40 0.07 -21.23
CA GLN A 387 -25.38 0.17 -22.32
C GLN A 387 -24.73 0.45 -23.67
N HIS A 388 -23.41 0.64 -23.70
CA HIS A 388 -22.64 1.01 -24.88
C HIS A 388 -23.14 2.30 -25.58
N ASP A 389 -23.74 3.21 -24.80
CA ASP A 389 -24.26 4.50 -25.25
C ASP A 389 -23.16 5.56 -25.21
N VAL A 390 -22.45 5.66 -26.34
CA VAL A 390 -21.34 6.61 -26.49
C VAL A 390 -21.82 8.07 -26.44
N ALA A 391 -23.03 8.37 -26.90
CA ALA A 391 -23.56 9.73 -26.87
C ALA A 391 -23.82 10.18 -25.42
N ARG A 392 -24.43 9.31 -24.61
CA ARG A 392 -24.61 9.54 -23.17
C ARG A 392 -23.27 9.64 -22.44
N MET A 393 -22.31 8.78 -22.77
CA MET A 393 -20.95 8.85 -22.21
C MET A 393 -20.30 10.22 -22.47
N GLN A 394 -20.34 10.72 -23.71
CA GLN A 394 -19.80 12.04 -24.04
C GLN A 394 -20.50 13.17 -23.28
N LEU A 395 -21.83 13.11 -23.15
CA LEU A 395 -22.60 14.11 -22.42
C LEU A 395 -22.21 14.15 -20.93
N VAL A 396 -22.10 12.98 -20.29
CA VAL A 396 -21.68 12.85 -18.89
C VAL A 396 -20.27 13.38 -18.69
N LEU A 397 -19.33 13.07 -19.59
CA LEU A 397 -17.96 13.57 -19.52
C LEU A 397 -17.90 15.09 -19.71
N LYS A 398 -18.62 15.66 -20.68
CA LYS A 398 -18.71 17.12 -20.87
C LYS A 398 -19.26 17.82 -19.61
N ALA A 399 -20.33 17.28 -19.03
CA ALA A 399 -20.92 17.80 -17.79
C ALA A 399 -19.93 17.73 -16.60
N PHE A 400 -19.22 16.60 -16.47
CA PHE A 400 -18.19 16.43 -15.46
C PHE A 400 -17.08 17.48 -15.60
N PHE A 401 -16.50 17.64 -16.79
CA PHE A 401 -15.42 18.62 -17.01
C PHE A 401 -15.88 20.06 -16.79
N ALA A 402 -17.11 20.41 -17.20
CA ALA A 402 -17.71 21.72 -16.94
C ALA A 402 -17.94 22.00 -15.44
N SER A 403 -18.00 20.96 -14.59
CA SER A 403 -18.22 21.09 -13.15
C SER A 403 -16.93 21.35 -12.35
N ILE A 404 -15.75 21.23 -12.97
CA ILE A 404 -14.46 21.46 -12.31
C ILE A 404 -14.31 22.97 -12.01
N PRO A 405 -14.08 23.38 -10.74
CA PRO A 405 -14.11 24.81 -10.37
C PRO A 405 -13.05 25.67 -11.05
N HIS A 406 -13.45 26.89 -11.43
CA HIS A 406 -12.58 27.86 -12.11
C HIS A 406 -11.28 28.20 -11.35
N ASP A 407 -11.28 28.16 -10.01
CA ASP A 407 -10.12 28.51 -9.18
C ASP A 407 -8.97 27.49 -9.27
N TRP A 408 -9.27 26.22 -9.59
CA TRP A 408 -8.24 25.22 -9.92
C TRP A 408 -7.48 25.57 -11.21
N HIS A 409 -8.06 26.37 -12.08
CA HIS A 409 -7.42 26.78 -13.33
C HIS A 409 -6.63 28.09 -13.18
N ARG A 410 -7.02 28.96 -12.24
CA ARG A 410 -6.41 30.29 -12.04
C ARG A 410 -5.18 30.26 -11.14
N ASN A 411 -5.18 29.41 -10.11
CA ASN A 411 -4.08 29.28 -9.15
C ASN A 411 -3.16 28.09 -9.42
N ASN A 412 -3.40 27.33 -10.50
CA ASN A 412 -2.70 26.08 -10.77
C ASN A 412 -2.22 26.04 -12.23
N GLN A 413 -0.91 26.23 -12.46
CA GLN A 413 -0.26 26.08 -13.77
C GLN A 413 -0.42 24.65 -14.35
N ILE A 414 -0.91 23.72 -13.54
CA ILE A 414 -1.16 22.30 -13.85
C ILE A 414 -2.23 22.12 -14.94
N ALA A 415 -3.25 23.00 -14.99
CA ALA A 415 -4.36 22.89 -15.93
C ALA A 415 -3.97 23.03 -17.42
N TYR A 416 -2.72 23.45 -17.69
CA TYR A 416 -2.16 23.59 -19.03
C TYR A 416 -1.34 22.36 -19.48
N TYR A 417 -1.23 21.34 -18.64
CA TYR A 417 -0.48 20.12 -18.90
C TYR A 417 -1.42 18.99 -19.35
N GLU A 418 -1.10 18.33 -20.47
CA GLU A 418 -1.87 17.19 -21.00
C GLU A 418 -2.01 16.05 -19.99
N GLY A 419 -0.94 15.72 -19.27
CA GLY A 419 -0.97 14.68 -18.25
C GLY A 419 -1.89 14.97 -17.06
N TYR A 420 -2.25 16.24 -16.81
CA TYR A 420 -3.26 16.56 -15.79
C TYR A 420 -4.65 16.13 -16.24
N TRP A 421 -5.05 16.52 -17.46
CA TRP A 421 -6.35 16.15 -18.02
C TRP A 421 -6.46 14.65 -18.24
N ALA A 422 -5.39 14.01 -18.71
CA ALA A 422 -5.29 12.55 -18.80
C ALA A 422 -5.41 11.90 -17.42
N SER A 423 -4.82 12.47 -16.36
CA SER A 423 -4.95 11.94 -14.98
C SER A 423 -6.36 12.08 -14.43
N VAL A 424 -7.05 13.19 -14.68
CA VAL A 424 -8.46 13.37 -14.31
C VAL A 424 -9.34 12.36 -15.05
N PHE A 425 -9.11 12.20 -16.35
CA PHE A 425 -9.83 11.22 -17.17
C PHE A 425 -9.59 9.79 -16.67
N TYR A 426 -8.32 9.43 -16.46
CA TYR A 426 -7.93 8.14 -15.90
C TYR A 426 -8.59 7.90 -14.54
N ALA A 427 -8.53 8.85 -13.61
CA ALA A 427 -9.15 8.71 -12.29
C ALA A 427 -10.67 8.51 -12.39
N TYR A 428 -11.35 9.19 -13.31
CA TYR A 428 -12.79 9.04 -13.48
C TYR A 428 -13.12 7.60 -13.93
N PHE A 429 -12.51 7.11 -15.00
CA PHE A 429 -12.76 5.74 -15.49
C PHE A 429 -12.27 4.66 -14.51
N ALA A 430 -11.12 4.86 -13.86
CA ALA A 430 -10.58 3.91 -12.89
C ALA A 430 -11.46 3.79 -11.65
N SER A 431 -12.21 4.85 -11.27
CA SER A 431 -13.18 4.76 -10.18
C SER A 431 -14.35 3.81 -10.49
N LEU A 432 -14.69 3.60 -11.76
CA LEU A 432 -15.75 2.70 -12.20
C LEU A 432 -15.41 1.20 -12.07
N GLY A 433 -14.11 0.87 -11.93
CA GLY A 433 -13.64 -0.50 -11.69
C GLY A 433 -13.66 -1.43 -12.89
N PHE A 434 -13.73 -0.87 -14.09
CA PHE A 434 -13.46 -1.60 -15.32
C PHE A 434 -11.96 -1.80 -15.51
N PRO A 435 -11.51 -2.89 -16.15
CA PRO A 435 -10.12 -3.05 -16.54
C PRO A 435 -9.67 -1.92 -17.48
N ILE A 436 -8.57 -1.26 -17.09
CA ILE A 436 -7.94 -0.18 -17.85
C ILE A 436 -6.48 -0.55 -18.13
N ILE A 437 -6.05 -0.32 -19.36
CA ILE A 437 -4.65 -0.43 -19.78
C ILE A 437 -4.19 0.96 -20.22
N THR A 438 -3.25 1.54 -19.49
CA THR A 438 -2.64 2.83 -19.83
C THR A 438 -1.34 2.64 -20.58
N GLU A 439 -1.04 3.54 -21.52
CA GLU A 439 0.10 3.40 -22.45
C GLU A 439 0.07 2.01 -23.11
N ASP A 440 -1.10 1.65 -23.63
CA ASP A 440 -1.37 0.32 -24.13
C ASP A 440 -0.55 0.04 -25.40
N ALA A 441 0.51 -0.73 -25.22
CA ALA A 441 1.53 -0.92 -26.24
C ALA A 441 1.01 -1.68 -27.47
N THR A 442 1.38 -1.18 -28.65
CA THR A 442 1.12 -1.79 -29.95
C THR A 442 2.43 -1.88 -30.74
N SER A 443 2.40 -2.52 -31.91
CA SER A 443 3.57 -2.58 -32.81
C SER A 443 3.97 -1.24 -33.44
N VAL A 444 3.12 -0.21 -33.31
CA VAL A 444 3.20 1.05 -34.08
C VAL A 444 3.15 2.30 -33.21
N GLY A 445 3.07 2.13 -31.89
CA GLY A 445 2.98 3.18 -30.89
C GLY A 445 2.28 2.68 -29.62
N ASN A 446 1.99 3.61 -28.70
CA ASN A 446 1.19 3.34 -27.51
C ASN A 446 -0.13 4.08 -27.63
N ILE A 447 -1.22 3.41 -27.26
CA ILE A 447 -2.52 4.04 -27.05
C ILE A 447 -2.49 4.67 -25.66
N ASP A 448 -2.96 5.91 -25.50
CA ASP A 448 -2.95 6.56 -24.18
C ASP A 448 -3.73 5.78 -23.12
N MET A 449 -4.96 5.36 -23.45
CA MET A 449 -5.78 4.54 -22.56
C MET A 449 -6.70 3.60 -23.33
N THR A 450 -6.71 2.32 -22.94
CA THR A 450 -7.70 1.34 -23.37
C THR A 450 -8.57 0.91 -22.19
N LEU A 451 -9.89 0.96 -22.36
CA LEU A 451 -10.88 0.50 -21.38
C LEU A 451 -11.59 -0.75 -21.94
N LEU A 452 -11.70 -1.79 -21.12
CA LEU A 452 -12.36 -3.05 -21.48
C LEU A 452 -13.68 -3.17 -20.71
N VAL A 453 -14.80 -3.24 -21.43
CA VAL A 453 -16.13 -3.39 -20.83
C VAL A 453 -16.85 -4.53 -21.53
N ASN A 454 -17.04 -5.65 -20.84
CA ASN A 454 -17.62 -6.87 -21.42
C ASN A 454 -16.89 -7.26 -22.73
N ASN A 455 -17.61 -7.30 -23.86
CA ASN A 455 -17.07 -7.61 -25.17
C ASN A 455 -16.73 -6.36 -26.01
N HIS A 456 -16.61 -5.20 -25.36
CA HIS A 456 -16.39 -3.90 -26.00
C HIS A 456 -15.05 -3.30 -25.56
N VAL A 457 -14.35 -2.69 -26.51
CA VAL A 457 -13.05 -2.04 -26.29
C VAL A 457 -13.18 -0.57 -26.62
N TYR A 458 -12.79 0.30 -25.69
CA TYR A 458 -12.76 1.74 -25.90
C TYR A 458 -11.30 2.19 -25.90
N ILE A 459 -10.83 2.69 -27.04
CA ILE A 459 -9.49 3.19 -27.29
C ILE A 459 -9.56 4.72 -27.21
N PHE A 460 -8.84 5.32 -26.29
CA PHE A 460 -8.78 6.75 -26.09
C PHE A 460 -7.40 7.29 -26.44
N GLU A 461 -7.39 8.44 -27.10
CA GLU A 461 -6.21 9.29 -27.33
C GLU A 461 -6.55 10.72 -26.89
N PHE A 462 -5.61 11.38 -26.20
CA PHE A 462 -5.80 12.72 -25.67
C PHE A 462 -4.92 13.74 -26.41
N LYS A 463 -5.44 14.95 -26.59
CA LYS A 463 -4.66 16.11 -27.06
C LYS A 463 -5.09 17.39 -26.33
N VAL A 464 -4.13 18.26 -25.98
CA VAL A 464 -4.43 19.63 -25.52
C VAL A 464 -4.25 20.62 -26.66
N VAL A 465 -5.30 21.35 -27.00
CA VAL A 465 -5.33 22.34 -28.09
C VAL A 465 -5.38 23.78 -27.56
N GLY A 466 -4.83 24.74 -28.30
CA GLY A 466 -4.81 26.16 -27.94
C GLY A 466 -4.98 27.11 -29.13
N LYS A 467 -5.26 28.38 -28.85
CA LYS A 467 -5.58 29.44 -29.83
C LYS A 467 -4.54 29.74 -30.92
N GLU A 468 -3.32 29.23 -30.85
CA GLU A 468 -2.29 29.50 -31.88
C GLU A 468 -2.58 28.83 -33.23
N VAL A 469 -3.59 27.96 -33.30
CA VAL A 469 -4.15 27.51 -34.56
C VAL A 469 -5.57 28.08 -34.66
N LYS A 470 -5.73 29.16 -35.44
CA LYS A 470 -7.04 29.79 -35.71
C LYS A 470 -8.06 28.82 -36.33
N GLU A 471 -7.57 27.70 -36.88
CA GLU A 471 -8.32 26.59 -37.44
C GLU A 471 -7.52 25.30 -37.22
N SER A 472 -7.42 24.78 -36.00
CA SER A 472 -7.13 23.34 -35.85
C SER A 472 -8.48 22.65 -35.96
N PRO A 473 -8.71 21.81 -36.98
CA PRO A 473 -9.92 21.01 -36.99
C PRO A 473 -9.85 20.11 -35.76
N LEU A 474 -10.91 20.13 -34.94
CA LEU A 474 -11.23 18.99 -34.09
C LEU A 474 -11.00 17.72 -34.93
N GLY A 475 -10.15 16.79 -34.47
CA GLY A 475 -9.71 15.71 -35.37
C GLY A 475 -8.42 15.03 -35.03
N LEU A 476 -7.48 15.72 -34.37
CA LEU A 476 -6.09 15.28 -34.23
C LEU A 476 -5.96 14.01 -33.40
N ALA A 477 -6.71 13.93 -32.29
CA ALA A 477 -6.66 12.77 -31.42
C ALA A 477 -7.22 11.52 -32.14
N LEU A 478 -8.39 11.62 -32.78
CA LEU A 478 -8.98 10.49 -33.51
C LEU A 478 -8.17 10.13 -34.77
N ALA A 479 -7.65 11.13 -35.48
CA ALA A 479 -6.78 10.92 -36.63
C ALA A 479 -5.55 10.11 -36.25
N GLN A 480 -4.91 10.41 -35.11
CA GLN A 480 -3.78 9.62 -34.63
C GLN A 480 -4.15 8.14 -34.40
N ILE A 481 -5.31 7.86 -33.79
CA ILE A 481 -5.78 6.48 -33.57
C ILE A 481 -5.92 5.74 -34.91
N ILE A 482 -6.52 6.40 -35.90
CA ILE A 482 -6.78 5.84 -37.23
C ILE A 482 -5.49 5.66 -38.03
N ASP A 483 -4.63 6.68 -38.07
CA ASP A 483 -3.37 6.69 -38.83
C ASP A 483 -2.38 5.65 -38.30
N ARG A 484 -2.39 5.43 -36.97
CA ARG A 484 -1.60 4.38 -36.33
C ARG A 484 -2.26 3.01 -36.36
N ASP A 485 -3.50 2.89 -36.82
CA ASP A 485 -4.27 1.64 -36.87
C ASP A 485 -4.29 0.89 -35.51
N TYR A 486 -4.46 1.65 -34.42
CA TYR A 486 -4.41 1.10 -33.07
C TYR A 486 -5.50 0.05 -32.81
N ALA A 487 -6.65 0.17 -33.47
CA ALA A 487 -7.74 -0.80 -33.37
C ALA A 487 -7.33 -2.22 -33.77
N LYS A 488 -6.33 -2.39 -34.65
CA LYS A 488 -5.86 -3.68 -35.14
C LYS A 488 -5.49 -4.67 -34.03
N LYS A 489 -4.99 -4.17 -32.89
CA LYS A 489 -4.66 -5.00 -31.71
C LYS A 489 -5.87 -5.80 -31.19
N TYR A 490 -7.07 -5.27 -31.35
CA TYR A 490 -8.30 -5.82 -30.78
C TYR A 490 -9.23 -6.45 -31.83
N GLN A 491 -8.94 -6.26 -33.12
CA GLN A 491 -9.69 -6.86 -34.22
C GLN A 491 -9.58 -8.39 -34.23
N GLY A 492 -10.61 -9.06 -34.77
CA GLY A 492 -10.65 -10.52 -34.89
C GLY A 492 -10.95 -11.26 -33.57
N GLN A 493 -11.19 -10.54 -32.48
CA GLN A 493 -11.55 -11.11 -31.17
C GLN A 493 -13.08 -11.15 -30.94
N GLY A 494 -13.87 -10.81 -31.97
CA GLY A 494 -15.32 -10.67 -31.88
C GLY A 494 -15.78 -9.50 -31.01
N LYS A 495 -14.92 -8.48 -30.82
CA LYS A 495 -15.17 -7.33 -29.96
C LYS A 495 -15.55 -6.11 -30.80
N THR A 496 -16.55 -5.34 -30.33
CA THR A 496 -16.82 -4.01 -30.88
C THR A 496 -15.80 -3.02 -30.33
N ILE A 497 -15.21 -2.22 -31.23
CA ILE A 497 -14.11 -1.30 -30.90
C ILE A 497 -14.57 0.14 -31.13
N TYR A 498 -14.53 0.95 -30.06
CA TYR A 498 -14.78 2.38 -30.08
C TYR A 498 -13.44 3.11 -30.06
N GLN A 499 -13.13 3.83 -31.13
CA GLN A 499 -11.97 4.72 -31.22
C GLN A 499 -12.42 6.14 -30.87
N ILE A 500 -11.86 6.72 -29.82
CA ILE A 500 -12.35 7.96 -29.22
C ILE A 500 -11.20 8.96 -29.10
N GLY A 501 -11.23 9.99 -29.93
CA GLY A 501 -10.36 11.15 -29.78
C GLY A 501 -10.93 12.11 -28.75
N VAL A 502 -10.11 12.54 -27.79
CA VAL A 502 -10.50 13.50 -26.74
C VAL A 502 -9.58 14.71 -26.81
N GLU A 503 -10.17 15.88 -27.08
CA GLU A 503 -9.42 17.13 -27.22
C GLU A 503 -9.83 18.14 -26.16
N PHE A 504 -8.86 18.62 -25.39
CA PHE A 504 -9.05 19.61 -24.35
C PHE A 504 -8.58 20.98 -24.82
N ASN A 505 -9.50 21.94 -24.89
CA ASN A 505 -9.13 23.31 -25.23
C ASN A 505 -8.60 24.04 -23.98
N LYS A 506 -7.33 24.40 -23.97
CA LYS A 506 -6.70 25.07 -22.81
C LYS A 506 -7.25 26.47 -22.54
N ASP A 507 -7.87 27.11 -23.54
CA ASP A 507 -8.39 28.47 -23.47
C ASP A 507 -9.88 28.50 -23.11
N SER A 508 -10.73 27.78 -23.85
CA SER A 508 -12.17 27.68 -23.56
C SER A 508 -12.49 26.70 -22.43
N ARG A 509 -11.56 25.79 -22.13
CA ARG A 509 -11.70 24.72 -21.11
C ARG A 509 -12.83 23.75 -21.40
N GLU A 510 -13.25 23.70 -22.66
CA GLU A 510 -14.20 22.73 -23.16
C GLU A 510 -13.47 21.46 -23.61
N VAL A 511 -14.16 20.34 -23.49
CA VAL A 511 -13.71 19.05 -24.00
C VAL A 511 -14.55 18.66 -25.21
N ALA A 512 -13.87 18.29 -26.29
CA ALA A 512 -14.48 17.76 -27.50
C ALA A 512 -14.18 16.26 -27.63
N PHE A 513 -15.13 15.53 -28.22
CA PHE A 513 -15.06 14.10 -28.40
C PHE A 513 -15.41 13.75 -29.84
N GLU A 514 -14.61 12.89 -30.44
CA GLU A 514 -14.88 12.29 -31.74
C GLU A 514 -14.79 10.79 -31.66
N VAL A 515 -15.67 10.09 -32.37
CA VAL A 515 -15.86 8.66 -32.21
C VAL A 515 -15.93 7.98 -33.56
N LYS A 516 -15.20 6.87 -33.70
CA LYS A 516 -15.35 5.92 -34.79
C LYS A 516 -15.56 4.52 -34.23
N VAL A 517 -16.66 3.88 -34.61
CA VAL A 517 -16.98 2.51 -34.19
C VAL A 517 -16.53 1.54 -35.28
N LEU A 518 -15.92 0.42 -34.87
CA LEU A 518 -15.62 -0.72 -35.71
C LEU A 518 -16.29 -1.95 -35.09
N ASP A 519 -17.01 -2.71 -35.91
CA ASP A 519 -17.67 -3.96 -35.52
C ASP A 519 -16.83 -5.20 -35.87
#